data_AF-A0A970NWA2-F1
#
_entry.id   AF-A0A970NWA2-F1
#
_cell.length_a   1.000
_cell.length_b   1.000
_cell.length_c   1.000
_cell.angle_alpha   90.00
_cell.angle_beta   90.00
_cell.angle_gamma   90.00
#
_symmetry.space_group_name_H-M   'P 1'
#
loop_
_entity.id
_entity.type
_entity.pdbx_description
1 polymer ?
#
loop_
_entity_poly.entity_id
_entity_poly.type
_entity_poly.pdbx_seq_one_letter_code
_entity_poly.pdbx_strand_id
1 'polypeptide(L)'
;MNKLLTGNEAIARGAWEAGVQYATAYPGTPSTEILENLSTYSDVISEWAPNEKTAMESAAGASFTGIRTLCAMKHVGMNVASDPMFSFAYIGVNAGCVVVTADEPVMH
;
A
#
# COMPACT_ATOMS: atom_id res chain seq x y z
N MET A 1 -2.77 6.18 -29.20
CA MET A 1 -2.96 7.27 -28.20
C MET A 1 -2.28 6.85 -26.92
N ASN A 2 -1.47 7.73 -26.32
CA ASN A 2 -0.88 7.46 -25.01
C ASN A 2 -1.98 7.54 -23.94
N LYS A 3 -2.00 6.60 -22.99
CA LYS A 3 -2.94 6.63 -21.86
C LYS A 3 -2.40 7.59 -20.81
N LEU A 4 -3.21 8.60 -20.45
CA LEU A 4 -2.92 9.46 -19.30
C LEU A 4 -3.38 8.72 -18.04
N LEU A 5 -2.56 8.79 -16.98
CA LEU A 5 -2.85 8.20 -15.68
C LEU A 5 -2.87 9.29 -14.62
N THR A 6 -3.77 9.17 -13.64
CA THR A 6 -3.69 9.90 -12.38
C THR A 6 -2.46 9.43 -11.58
N GLY A 7 -2.08 10.19 -10.54
CA GLY A 7 -1.00 9.77 -9.64
C GLY A 7 -1.28 8.41 -8.98
N ASN A 8 -2.51 8.19 -8.52
CA ASN A 8 -2.93 6.93 -7.90
C ASN A 8 -2.89 5.77 -8.90
N GLU A 9 -3.38 5.98 -10.13
CA GLU A 9 -3.28 5.00 -11.21
C GLU A 9 -1.83 4.67 -11.57
N ALA A 10 -0.95 5.68 -11.61
CA ALA A 10 0.47 5.49 -11.91
C ALA A 10 1.20 4.72 -10.80
N ILE A 11 0.89 4.99 -9.53
CA ILE A 11 1.43 4.23 -8.38
C ILE A 11 0.98 2.77 -8.46
N ALA A 12 -0.32 2.54 -8.65
CA ALA A 12 -0.89 1.20 -8.78
C ALA A 12 -0.25 0.44 -9.96
N ARG A 13 -0.11 1.10 -11.11
CA ARG A 13 0.53 0.54 -12.30
C ARG A 13 1.99 0.17 -12.05
N GLY A 14 2.76 1.07 -11.45
CA GLY A 14 4.18 0.83 -11.14
C GLY A 14 4.37 -0.29 -10.11
N ALA A 15 3.49 -0.38 -9.11
CA ALA A 15 3.50 -1.45 -8.13
C ALA A 15 3.24 -2.82 -8.79
N TRP A 16 2.23 -2.91 -9.66
CA TRP A 16 1.95 -4.12 -10.43
C TRP A 16 3.11 -4.51 -11.36
N GLU A 17 3.65 -3.56 -12.14
CA GLU A 17 4.81 -3.81 -13.02
C GLU A 17 6.07 -4.23 -12.23
N ALA A 18 6.20 -3.79 -10.98
CA ALA A 18 7.26 -4.22 -10.07
C ALA A 18 7.02 -5.60 -9.43
N GLY A 19 5.91 -6.27 -9.75
CA GLY A 19 5.58 -7.62 -9.28
C GLY A 19 4.96 -7.69 -7.89
N VAL A 20 4.27 -6.63 -7.44
CA VAL A 20 3.42 -6.68 -6.23
C VAL A 20 2.32 -7.73 -6.44
N GLN A 21 2.15 -8.62 -5.47
CA GLN A 21 1.14 -9.70 -5.50
C GLN A 21 0.12 -9.57 -4.36
N TYR A 22 0.39 -8.73 -3.36
CA TYR A 22 -0.54 -8.44 -2.27
C TYR A 22 -0.56 -6.95 -1.96
N ALA A 23 -1.75 -6.37 -1.90
CA ALA A 23 -1.95 -4.97 -1.57
C ALA A 23 -3.05 -4.83 -0.51
N THR A 24 -2.84 -3.93 0.44
CA THR A 24 -3.84 -3.65 1.45
C THR A 24 -3.87 -2.17 1.80
N ALA A 25 -5.02 -1.68 2.23
CA ALA A 25 -5.20 -0.31 2.64
C ALA A 25 -6.31 -0.21 3.67
N TYR A 26 -6.30 0.89 4.43
CA TYR A 26 -7.47 1.36 5.14
C TYR A 26 -8.04 2.58 4.39
N PRO A 27 -9.37 2.69 4.19
CA PRO A 27 -9.94 3.78 3.42
C PRO A 27 -9.52 5.16 3.95
N GLY A 28 -8.96 5.99 3.08
CA GLY A 28 -8.48 7.31 3.44
C GLY A 28 -8.03 8.10 2.22
N THR A 29 -8.87 9.01 1.76
CA THR A 29 -8.49 10.01 0.75
C THR A 29 -7.27 10.78 1.26
N PRO A 30 -6.21 10.98 0.45
CA PRO A 30 -6.14 10.82 -1.00
C PRO A 30 -5.62 9.46 -1.54
N SER A 31 -5.41 8.46 -0.68
CA SER A 31 -4.74 7.19 -1.06
C SER A 31 -5.67 6.06 -1.55
N THR A 32 -6.98 6.17 -1.32
CA THR A 32 -7.98 5.11 -1.55
C THR A 32 -7.89 4.49 -2.94
N GLU A 33 -7.80 5.32 -3.98
CA GLU A 33 -7.85 4.86 -5.38
C GLU A 33 -6.63 4.00 -5.76
N ILE A 34 -5.53 4.02 -5.00
CA ILE A 34 -4.37 3.16 -5.26
C ILE A 34 -4.77 1.69 -5.13
N LEU A 35 -5.46 1.33 -4.03
CA LEU A 35 -5.90 -0.05 -3.81
C LEU A 35 -7.01 -0.43 -4.81
N GLU A 36 -7.94 0.48 -5.09
CA GLU A 36 -9.00 0.25 -6.08
C GLU A 36 -8.41 -0.04 -7.47
N ASN A 37 -7.39 0.70 -7.90
CA ASN A 37 -6.70 0.44 -9.16
C ASN A 37 -5.90 -0.87 -9.12
N LEU A 38 -5.22 -1.19 -8.02
CA LEU A 38 -4.52 -2.47 -7.85
C LEU A 38 -5.48 -3.67 -7.91
N SER A 39 -6.70 -3.52 -7.39
CA SER A 39 -7.71 -4.58 -7.40
C SER A 39 -8.18 -4.97 -8.80
N THR A 40 -7.88 -4.16 -9.82
CA THR A 40 -8.20 -4.49 -11.22
C THR A 40 -7.24 -5.50 -11.86
N TYR A 41 -6.08 -5.74 -11.24
CA TYR A 41 -5.10 -6.74 -11.70
C TYR A 41 -5.39 -8.08 -11.02
N SER A 42 -5.78 -9.08 -11.81
CA SER A 42 -6.23 -10.39 -11.30
C SER A 42 -5.15 -11.20 -10.57
N ASP A 43 -3.89 -10.87 -10.79
CA ASP A 43 -2.70 -11.46 -10.17
C ASP A 43 -2.28 -10.74 -8.87
N VAL A 44 -3.06 -9.76 -8.41
CA VAL A 44 -2.84 -9.04 -7.14
C VAL A 44 -4.00 -9.29 -6.18
N ILE A 45 -3.72 -9.90 -5.03
CA ILE A 45 -4.67 -9.97 -3.93
C ILE A 45 -4.77 -8.57 -3.30
N SER A 46 -5.95 -7.95 -3.39
CA SER A 46 -6.18 -6.59 -2.87
C SER A 46 -7.25 -6.61 -1.78
N GLU A 47 -6.94 -6.14 -0.58
CA GLU A 47 -7.82 -6.24 0.59
C GLU A 47 -7.94 -4.93 1.38
N TRP A 48 -9.17 -4.55 1.70
CA TRP A 48 -9.44 -3.51 2.68
C TRP A 48 -9.24 -4.06 4.10
N ALA A 49 -8.37 -3.41 4.87
CA ALA A 49 -8.16 -3.72 6.26
C ALA A 49 -9.19 -3.01 7.16
N PRO A 50 -9.46 -3.53 8.37
CA PRO A 50 -10.36 -2.89 9.32
C PRO A 50 -9.80 -1.58 9.92
N ASN A 51 -8.47 -1.39 9.90
CA ASN A 51 -7.76 -0.20 10.34
C ASN A 51 -6.32 -0.19 9.78
N GLU A 52 -5.60 0.91 9.98
CA GLU A 52 -4.24 1.13 9.47
C GLU A 52 -3.20 0.19 10.07
N LYS A 53 -3.33 -0.13 11.37
CA LYS A 53 -2.44 -1.09 12.04
C LYS A 53 -2.55 -2.46 11.37
N THR A 54 -3.77 -2.96 11.19
CA THR A 54 -4.01 -4.25 10.54
C THR A 54 -3.56 -4.22 9.07
N ALA A 55 -3.75 -3.11 8.34
CA ALA A 55 -3.22 -2.98 6.98
C ALA A 55 -1.70 -3.16 6.95
N MET A 56 -0.98 -2.49 7.85
CA MET A 56 0.49 -2.58 7.93
C MET A 56 0.95 -3.98 8.33
N GLU A 57 0.29 -4.61 9.31
CA GLU A 57 0.62 -5.97 9.76
C GLU A 57 0.36 -7.03 8.68
N SER A 58 -0.74 -6.92 7.93
CA SER A 58 -1.03 -7.83 6.81
C SER A 58 -0.01 -7.68 5.68
N ALA A 59 0.34 -6.45 5.30
CA ALA A 59 1.37 -6.19 4.29
C ALA A 59 2.75 -6.71 4.72
N ALA A 60 3.11 -6.53 5.99
CA ALA A 60 4.33 -7.06 6.58
C ALA A 60 4.34 -8.60 6.57
N GLY A 61 3.29 -9.22 7.09
CA GLY A 61 3.15 -10.68 7.15
C GLY A 61 3.21 -11.34 5.76
N ALA A 62 2.51 -10.76 4.79
CA ALA A 62 2.58 -11.21 3.40
C ALA A 62 4.01 -11.09 2.84
N SER A 63 4.73 -10.01 3.13
CA SER A 63 6.11 -9.83 2.64
C SER A 63 7.10 -10.87 3.18
N PHE A 64 6.81 -11.48 4.34
CA PHE A 64 7.62 -12.57 4.89
C PHE A 64 7.49 -13.87 4.10
N THR A 65 6.42 -14.03 3.32
CA THR A 65 6.27 -15.20 2.42
C THR A 65 7.15 -15.11 1.18
N GLY A 66 7.84 -13.98 0.96
CA GLY A 66 8.69 -13.75 -0.21
C GLY A 66 7.97 -13.11 -1.40
N ILE A 67 6.73 -12.65 -1.22
CA ILE A 67 6.01 -11.85 -2.23
C ILE A 67 6.19 -10.35 -1.99
N ARG A 68 6.02 -9.55 -3.03
CA ARG A 68 6.10 -8.08 -2.93
C ARG A 68 4.74 -7.51 -2.54
N THR A 69 4.75 -6.58 -1.60
CA THR A 69 3.54 -6.04 -0.98
C THR A 69 3.45 -4.52 -1.07
N LEU A 70 2.23 -4.00 -1.05
CA LEU A 70 1.95 -2.57 -0.96
C LEU A 70 0.93 -2.29 0.15
N CYS A 71 1.23 -1.31 1.00
CA CYS A 71 0.29 -0.79 1.99
C CYS A 71 0.03 0.69 1.69
N ALA A 72 -1.24 1.09 1.53
CA ALA A 72 -1.60 2.49 1.27
C ALA A 72 -2.48 3.07 2.40
N MET A 73 -2.18 4.29 2.83
CA MET A 73 -2.98 5.04 3.79
C MET A 73 -2.65 6.54 3.76
N LYS A 74 -3.50 7.36 4.39
CA LYS A 74 -3.19 8.77 4.65
C LYS A 74 -2.05 8.91 5.69
N HIS A 75 -1.29 9.99 5.64
CA HIS A 75 -0.21 10.29 6.59
C HIS A 75 -0.63 10.22 8.07
N VAL A 76 -1.81 10.71 8.45
CA VAL A 76 -2.30 10.59 9.84
C VAL A 76 -2.55 9.14 10.24
N GLY A 77 -2.98 8.30 9.29
CA GLY A 77 -3.16 6.87 9.49
C GLY A 77 -1.84 6.16 9.74
N MET A 78 -0.75 6.66 9.14
CA MET A 78 0.60 6.17 9.41
C MET A 78 1.01 6.33 10.87
N ASN A 79 0.49 7.36 11.57
CA ASN A 79 0.72 7.50 13.01
C ASN A 79 0.06 6.35 13.79
N VAL A 80 -1.13 5.90 13.37
CA VAL A 80 -1.83 4.75 13.96
C VAL A 80 -1.07 3.45 13.68
N ALA A 81 -0.49 3.31 12.48
CA ALA A 81 0.31 2.17 12.06
C ALA A 81 1.80 2.24 12.48
N SER A 82 2.20 3.22 13.30
CA SER A 82 3.62 3.43 13.65
C SER A 82 4.22 2.26 14.45
N ASP A 83 3.46 1.70 15.38
CA ASP A 83 3.85 0.54 16.20
C ASP A 83 4.28 -0.68 15.35
N PRO A 84 3.43 -1.19 14.42
CA PRO A 84 3.85 -2.26 13.53
C PRO A 84 4.89 -1.80 12.51
N MET A 85 4.85 -0.55 12.01
CA MET A 85 5.85 -0.06 11.05
C MET A 85 7.26 -0.06 11.63
N PHE A 86 7.45 0.47 12.83
CA PHE A 86 8.77 0.52 13.45
C PHE A 86 9.30 -0.87 13.76
N SER A 87 8.45 -1.76 14.28
CA SER A 87 8.81 -3.16 14.51
C SER A 87 9.22 -3.85 13.21
N PHE A 88 8.41 -3.68 12.16
CA PHE A 88 8.65 -4.22 10.83
C PHE A 88 9.96 -3.74 10.19
N ALA A 89 10.29 -2.45 10.37
CA ALA A 89 11.54 -1.88 9.84
C ALA A 89 12.80 -2.55 10.41
N TYR A 90 12.75 -3.07 11.64
CA TYR A 90 13.85 -3.84 12.23
C TYR A 90 13.85 -5.32 11.82
N ILE A 91 12.67 -5.92 11.65
CA ILE A 91 12.53 -7.33 11.26
C ILE A 91 12.98 -7.54 9.81
N GLY A 92 12.74 -6.55 8.94
CA GLY A 92 13.05 -6.63 7.52
C GLY A 92 11.98 -7.37 6.72
N VAL A 93 12.30 -7.71 5.47
CA VAL A 93 11.40 -8.37 4.52
C VAL A 93 12.13 -9.47 3.75
N ASN A 94 11.41 -10.48 3.29
CA ASN A 94 11.98 -11.52 2.42
C ASN A 94 11.89 -11.16 0.92
N ALA A 95 11.13 -10.12 0.57
CA ALA A 95 11.08 -9.54 -0.78
C ALA A 95 11.06 -8.01 -0.72
N GLY A 96 9.90 -7.37 -0.92
CA GLY A 96 9.77 -5.92 -0.84
C GLY A 96 8.39 -5.52 -0.32
N CYS A 97 8.34 -4.53 0.56
CA CYS A 97 7.10 -3.95 1.06
C CYS A 97 7.17 -2.44 0.88
N VAL A 98 6.25 -1.88 0.11
CA VAL A 98 6.16 -0.44 -0.12
C VAL A 98 5.01 0.12 0.71
N VAL A 99 5.31 1.11 1.55
CA VAL A 99 4.29 1.89 2.23
C VAL A 99 4.08 3.19 1.45
N VAL A 100 2.87 3.39 0.94
CA VAL A 100 2.47 4.63 0.29
C VAL A 100 1.67 5.46 1.29
N THR A 101 2.27 6.58 1.68
CA THR A 101 1.61 7.58 2.50
C THR A 101 1.17 8.75 1.64
N ALA A 102 -0.10 9.15 1.76
CA ALA A 102 -0.67 10.27 1.00
C ALA A 102 -1.12 11.40 1.92
N ASP A 103 -1.09 12.62 1.41
CA ASP A 103 -1.55 13.82 2.12
C ASP A 103 -2.38 14.72 1.21
N GLU A 104 -3.22 15.56 1.81
CA GLU A 104 -3.97 16.55 1.05
C GLU A 104 -3.02 17.56 0.39
N PRO A 105 -3.31 17.96 -0.86
CA PRO A 105 -2.59 19.05 -1.48
C PRO A 105 -2.78 20.33 -0.64
N VAL A 106 -1.68 21.07 -0.40
CA VAL A 106 -1.64 22.40 0.25
C VAL A 106 -1.80 22.38 1.79
N MET A 107 -1.75 21.23 2.44
CA MET A 107 -1.75 21.14 3.91
C MET A 107 -0.30 20.96 4.41
N HIS A 108 0.40 22.09 4.61
CA HIS A 108 1.74 22.16 5.21
C HIS A 108 1.71 23.05 6.45
#